data_AF-A0A965KYX9-F1
#
_entry.id   AF-A0A965KYX9-F1
#
_cell.length_a   1.000
_cell.length_b   1.000
_cell.length_c   1.000
_cell.angle_alpha   90.00
_cell.angle_beta   90.00
_cell.angle_gamma   90.00
#
_symmetry.space_group_name_H-M   'P 1'
#
loop_
_entity.id
_entity.type
_entity.pdbx_description
1 polymer ?
#
loop_
_entity_poly.entity_id
_entity_poly.type
_entity_poly.pdbx_seq_one_letter_code
_entity_poly.pdbx_strand_id
1 'polypeptide(L)'
;ECIGLAMGSPTRFGNMAAPLKYFLDGSSAQWLSGALQGKPACVFTSTGSLHGGQETTLLSMMIPLMHHGMVLVGLPYSHSELMNTATGGTPYGVTHLAHADGSAPISADESRLAIAQGKRLAEIALRLRVVRS
;
A
#
# COMPACT_ATOMS: atom_id res chain seq x y z
N GLU A 1 -1.58 16.44 -10.70
CA GLU A 1 -1.25 16.66 -9.27
C GLU A 1 -2.07 15.72 -8.39
N CYS A 2 -1.52 15.18 -7.30
CA CYS A 2 -2.25 14.38 -6.32
C CYS A 2 -2.01 14.90 -4.90
N ILE A 3 -2.98 14.67 -4.00
CA ILE A 3 -2.92 15.00 -2.57
C ILE A 3 -2.61 13.79 -1.69
N GLY A 4 -2.51 12.60 -2.27
CA GLY A 4 -2.16 11.34 -1.62
C GLY A 4 -1.94 10.25 -2.68
N LEU A 5 -1.38 9.11 -2.27
CA LEU A 5 -1.01 8.02 -3.17
C LEU A 5 -1.39 6.64 -2.59
N ALA A 6 -2.12 5.84 -3.34
CA ALA A 6 -2.25 4.41 -3.08
C ALA A 6 -1.42 3.66 -4.13
N MET A 7 -0.46 2.84 -3.68
CA MET A 7 0.46 2.14 -4.58
C MET A 7 0.35 0.63 -4.42
N GLY A 8 0.11 -0.05 -5.55
CA GLY A 8 -0.11 -1.50 -5.58
C GLY A 8 0.92 -2.24 -6.41
N SER A 9 1.34 -3.42 -5.94
CA SER A 9 2.17 -4.35 -6.74
C SER A 9 1.84 -5.79 -6.38
N PRO A 10 1.78 -6.73 -7.34
CA PRO A 10 1.86 -8.14 -6.98
C PRO A 10 3.25 -8.46 -6.42
N THR A 11 3.32 -9.41 -5.49
CA THR A 11 4.60 -9.84 -4.93
C THR A 11 5.47 -10.55 -5.97
N ARG A 12 6.77 -10.28 -5.91
CA ARG A 12 7.84 -11.04 -6.55
C ARG A 12 8.91 -11.29 -5.51
N PHE A 13 8.92 -12.50 -4.94
CA PHE A 13 9.85 -12.93 -3.89
C PHE A 13 9.94 -11.94 -2.70
N GLY A 14 8.80 -11.47 -2.20
CA GLY A 14 8.77 -10.52 -1.08
C GLY A 14 9.09 -9.07 -1.46
N ASN A 15 9.14 -8.75 -2.75
CA ASN A 15 9.34 -7.39 -3.27
C ASN A 15 8.25 -7.00 -4.27
N MET A 16 8.21 -5.72 -4.62
CA MET A 16 7.37 -5.23 -5.72
C MET A 16 7.78 -5.82 -7.06
N ALA A 17 6.85 -5.92 -8.00
CA ALA A 17 7.15 -6.33 -9.36
C ALA A 17 8.02 -5.29 -10.10
N ALA A 18 8.84 -5.77 -11.04
CA ALA A 18 9.75 -4.94 -11.84
C ALA A 18 9.09 -3.70 -12.48
N PRO A 19 7.86 -3.76 -13.03
CA PRO A 19 7.21 -2.57 -13.59
C PRO A 19 7.01 -1.43 -12.58
N LEU A 20 6.65 -1.75 -11.33
CA LEU A 20 6.50 -0.71 -10.31
C LEU A 20 7.86 -0.16 -9.87
N LYS A 21 8.87 -1.02 -9.75
CA LYS A 21 10.24 -0.59 -9.45
C LYS A 21 10.76 0.35 -10.53
N TYR A 22 10.56 0.00 -11.80
CA TYR A 22 10.93 0.84 -12.95
C TYR A 22 10.22 2.20 -12.92
N PHE A 23 8.93 2.22 -12.61
CA PHE A 23 8.17 3.48 -12.45
C PHE A 23 8.78 4.38 -11.35
N LEU A 24 9.13 3.81 -10.19
CA LEU A 24 9.77 4.55 -9.11
C LEU A 24 11.18 5.04 -9.48
N ASP A 25 11.95 4.26 -10.24
CA ASP A 25 13.28 4.67 -10.71
C ASP A 25 13.21 5.87 -11.67
N GLY A 26 12.09 6.03 -12.37
CA GLY A 26 11.80 7.20 -13.20
C GLY A 26 11.40 8.47 -12.43
N SER A 27 11.33 8.44 -11.09
CA SER A 27 10.77 9.52 -10.28
C SER A 27 11.80 10.49 -9.67
N SER A 28 13.04 10.49 -10.17
CA SER A 28 14.13 11.34 -9.65
C SER A 28 13.82 12.84 -9.69
N ALA A 29 13.08 13.31 -10.71
CA ALA A 29 12.68 14.72 -10.80
C ALA A 29 11.72 15.13 -9.67
N GLN A 30 10.77 14.25 -9.32
CA GLN A 30 9.84 14.44 -8.21
C GLN A 30 10.56 14.39 -6.87
N TRP A 31 11.58 13.53 -6.75
CA TRP A 31 12.42 13.44 -5.57
C TRP A 31 13.24 14.73 -5.37
N LEU A 32 13.97 15.18 -6.40
CA LEU A 32 14.79 16.40 -6.35
C LEU A 32 13.97 17.66 -6.04
N SER A 33 12.75 17.75 -6.57
CA SER A 33 11.85 18.89 -6.35
C SER A 33 11.07 18.81 -5.03
N GLY A 34 11.15 17.70 -4.29
CA GLY A 34 10.34 17.49 -3.09
C GLY A 34 8.83 17.39 -3.36
N ALA A 35 8.41 17.09 -4.60
CA ALA A 35 7.03 17.17 -5.03
C ALA A 35 6.06 16.26 -4.24
N LEU A 36 6.58 15.19 -3.64
CA LEU A 36 5.81 14.20 -2.86
C LEU A 36 5.92 14.39 -1.34
N GLN A 37 6.74 15.33 -0.87
CA GLN A 37 6.95 15.54 0.56
C GLN A 37 5.64 15.91 1.28
N GLY A 38 5.44 15.29 2.44
CA GLY A 38 4.27 15.48 3.31
C GLY A 38 2.96 14.89 2.76
N LYS A 39 2.94 14.33 1.54
CA LYS A 39 1.74 13.69 1.00
C LYS A 39 1.56 12.31 1.64
N PRO A 40 0.35 11.94 2.08
CA PRO A 40 0.10 10.62 2.61
C PRO A 40 0.16 9.56 1.51
N ALA A 41 0.69 8.39 1.85
CA ALA A 41 0.75 7.23 0.98
C ALA A 41 0.37 5.94 1.69
N CYS A 42 -0.32 5.06 1.00
CA CYS A 42 -0.57 3.69 1.45
C CYS A 42 -0.13 2.69 0.37
N VAL A 43 0.19 1.46 0.80
CA VAL A 43 0.62 0.38 -0.10
C VAL A 43 -0.32 -0.81 0.02
N PHE A 44 -0.44 -1.58 -1.05
CA PHE A 44 -1.20 -2.83 -1.10
C PHE A 44 -0.53 -3.87 -2.01
N THR A 45 -0.76 -5.16 -1.75
CA THR A 45 -0.13 -6.26 -2.51
C THR A 45 -1.08 -7.43 -2.76
N SER A 46 -0.63 -8.38 -3.58
CA SER A 46 -1.25 -9.68 -3.78
C SER A 46 -0.17 -10.77 -3.81
N THR A 47 -0.43 -11.92 -3.18
CA THR A 47 0.51 -13.03 -3.07
C THR A 47 -0.09 -14.36 -3.50
N GLY A 48 0.75 -15.29 -3.95
CA GLY A 48 0.33 -16.65 -4.30
C GLY A 48 0.26 -17.61 -3.11
N SER A 49 0.88 -17.28 -1.98
CA SER A 49 0.85 -18.08 -0.75
C SER A 49 0.71 -17.20 0.49
N LEU A 50 0.21 -17.79 1.58
CA LEU A 50 -0.20 -17.07 2.79
C LEU A 50 0.93 -16.27 3.45
N HIS A 51 2.18 -16.74 3.39
CA HIS A 51 3.33 -16.05 3.99
C HIS A 51 4.41 -15.69 2.97
N GLY A 52 4.14 -15.89 1.67
CA GLY A 52 5.06 -15.59 0.57
C GLY A 52 5.14 -14.11 0.22
N GLY A 53 5.31 -13.24 1.20
CA GLY A 53 5.52 -11.80 0.99
C GLY A 53 4.32 -10.89 1.25
N GLN A 54 3.31 -11.34 2.01
CA GLN A 54 2.15 -10.51 2.39
C GLN A 54 2.62 -9.20 3.07
N GLU A 55 3.58 -9.32 3.99
CA GLU A 55 4.11 -8.19 4.76
C GLU A 55 5.36 -7.59 4.11
N THR A 56 6.32 -8.44 3.71
CA THR A 56 7.64 -7.96 3.26
C THR A 56 7.56 -7.14 1.97
N THR A 57 6.64 -7.47 1.05
CA THR A 57 6.42 -6.65 -0.15
C THR A 57 5.94 -5.25 0.22
N LEU A 58 5.04 -5.13 1.19
CA LEU A 58 4.55 -3.82 1.64
C LEU A 58 5.66 -3.03 2.32
N LEU A 59 6.37 -3.66 3.25
CA LEU A 59 7.50 -3.04 3.96
C LEU A 59 8.57 -2.53 3.00
N SER A 60 8.93 -3.31 1.97
CA SER A 60 9.91 -2.88 0.97
C SER A 60 9.36 -1.80 0.02
N MET A 61 8.05 -1.83 -0.30
CA MET A 61 7.39 -0.76 -1.04
C MET A 61 7.34 0.57 -0.26
N MET A 62 7.33 0.53 1.06
CA MET A 62 7.34 1.75 1.89
C MET A 62 8.68 2.50 1.84
N ILE A 63 9.80 1.79 1.66
CA ILE A 63 11.15 2.38 1.64
C ILE A 63 11.27 3.54 0.62
N PRO A 64 11.01 3.34 -0.69
CA PRO A 64 11.12 4.42 -1.66
C PRO A 64 10.14 5.57 -1.38
N LEU A 65 8.97 5.30 -0.79
CA LEU A 65 8.02 6.34 -0.41
C LEU A 65 8.54 7.20 0.76
N MET A 66 9.28 6.60 1.71
CA MET A 66 9.99 7.34 2.76
C MET A 66 11.11 8.20 2.17
N HIS A 67 11.87 7.70 1.20
CA HIS A 67 12.87 8.51 0.47
C HIS A 67 12.25 9.74 -0.23
N HIS A 68 11.00 9.63 -0.68
CA HIS A 68 10.21 10.73 -1.24
C HIS A 68 9.60 11.67 -0.18
N GLY A 69 9.82 11.41 1.11
CA GLY A 69 9.31 12.23 2.21
C GLY A 69 7.80 12.10 2.42
N MET A 70 7.19 10.99 1.99
CA MET A 70 5.75 10.75 2.14
C MET A 70 5.37 10.32 3.56
N VAL A 71 4.12 10.58 3.95
CA VAL A 71 3.57 10.14 5.24
C VAL A 71 2.91 8.77 5.07
N LEU A 72 3.45 7.73 5.69
CA LEU A 72 2.91 6.37 5.52
C LEU A 72 1.59 6.15 6.28
N VAL A 73 0.64 5.55 5.60
CA VAL A 73 -0.73 5.26 6.05
C VAL A 73 -0.95 3.75 6.00
N GLY A 74 -0.79 3.08 7.14
CA GLY A 74 -1.17 1.68 7.33
C GLY A 74 -2.65 1.49 7.66
N LEU A 75 -3.00 0.26 8.05
CA LEU A 75 -4.32 -0.14 8.53
C LEU A 75 -4.30 -0.40 10.05
N PRO A 76 -5.18 0.26 10.83
CA PRO A 76 -5.27 0.02 12.27
C PRO A 76 -6.06 -1.25 12.61
N TYR A 77 -5.69 -1.93 13.70
CA TYR A 77 -6.40 -3.08 14.27
C TYR A 77 -7.82 -2.76 14.82
N SER A 78 -8.27 -1.51 14.76
CA SER A 78 -9.69 -1.18 14.94
C SER A 78 -10.58 -1.83 13.88
N HIS A 79 -10.00 -2.28 12.76
CA HIS A 79 -10.66 -3.18 11.81
C HIS A 79 -10.44 -4.64 12.26
N SER A 80 -11.47 -5.22 12.88
CA SER A 80 -11.40 -6.57 13.47
C SER A 80 -11.05 -7.66 12.45
N GLU A 81 -11.29 -7.43 11.16
CA GLU A 81 -10.93 -8.33 10.07
C GLU A 81 -9.42 -8.63 10.05
N LEU A 82 -8.55 -7.71 10.50
CA LEU A 82 -7.12 -7.97 10.62
C LEU A 82 -6.76 -9.08 11.63
N MET A 83 -7.63 -9.32 12.62
CA MET A 83 -7.43 -10.41 13.59
C MET A 83 -8.09 -11.72 13.14
N ASN A 84 -9.07 -11.64 12.24
CA ASN A 84 -9.97 -12.76 11.94
C ASN A 84 -9.83 -13.32 10.53
N THR A 85 -9.24 -12.56 9.59
CA THR A 85 -9.07 -12.98 8.19
C THR A 85 -8.23 -14.25 8.10
N ALA A 86 -8.70 -15.21 7.31
CA ALA A 86 -7.94 -16.40 6.92
C ALA A 86 -7.24 -16.24 5.55
N THR A 87 -7.32 -15.03 4.96
CA THR A 87 -6.83 -14.70 3.62
C THR A 87 -5.81 -13.56 3.71
N GLY A 88 -5.90 -12.54 2.86
CA GLY A 88 -5.09 -11.34 2.96
C GLY A 88 -5.56 -10.34 4.03
N GLY A 89 -4.70 -9.36 4.30
CA GLY A 89 -4.86 -8.32 5.33
C GLY A 89 -3.64 -8.24 6.23
N THR A 90 -3.03 -7.05 6.32
CA THR A 90 -1.92 -6.78 7.27
C THR A 90 -2.07 -5.35 7.83
N PRO A 91 -1.47 -5.02 8.99
CA PRO A 91 -1.45 -3.64 9.48
C PRO A 91 -0.61 -2.70 8.59
N TYR A 92 0.28 -3.23 7.75
CA TYR A 92 1.11 -2.46 6.82
C TYR A 92 0.33 -2.01 5.57
N GLY A 93 -0.75 -2.71 5.24
CA GLY A 93 -1.58 -2.44 4.08
C GLY A 93 -2.44 -3.64 3.70
N VAL A 94 -3.44 -3.41 2.85
CA VAL A 94 -4.35 -4.47 2.41
C VAL A 94 -3.62 -5.42 1.50
N THR A 95 -3.95 -6.70 1.62
CA THR A 95 -3.38 -7.70 0.73
C THR A 95 -4.45 -8.66 0.27
N HIS A 96 -4.15 -9.36 -0.82
CA HIS A 96 -4.99 -10.42 -1.36
C HIS A 96 -4.20 -11.74 -1.47
N LEU A 97 -4.79 -12.85 -1.04
CA LEU A 97 -4.25 -14.19 -1.28
C LEU A 97 -4.83 -14.76 -2.57
N ALA A 98 -4.12 -14.62 -3.69
CA ALA A 98 -4.59 -15.01 -5.03
C ALA A 98 -4.44 -16.51 -5.36
N HIS A 99 -3.77 -17.28 -4.51
CA HIS A 99 -3.27 -18.64 -4.79
C HIS A 99 -2.31 -18.71 -6.00
N ALA A 100 -1.70 -19.87 -6.23
CA ALA A 100 -0.65 -20.04 -7.23
C ALA A 100 -1.12 -19.84 -8.68
N ASP A 101 -2.38 -20.14 -8.95
CA ASP A 101 -3.04 -20.00 -10.25
C ASP A 101 -3.71 -18.63 -10.44
N GLY A 102 -3.73 -17.78 -9.41
CA GLY A 102 -4.35 -16.46 -9.44
C GLY A 102 -5.88 -16.49 -9.47
N SER A 103 -6.51 -17.63 -9.18
CA SER A 103 -7.95 -17.82 -9.33
C SER A 103 -8.76 -17.46 -8.08
N ALA A 104 -8.09 -17.22 -6.94
CA ALA A 104 -8.79 -16.95 -5.69
C ALA A 104 -9.68 -15.69 -5.80
N PRO A 105 -10.94 -15.75 -5.36
CA PRO A 105 -11.76 -14.55 -5.28
C PRO A 105 -11.29 -13.65 -4.15
N ILE A 106 -11.53 -12.35 -4.28
CA ILE A 106 -11.34 -11.41 -3.17
C ILE A 106 -12.35 -11.75 -2.07
N SER A 107 -11.85 -11.99 -0.85
CA SER A 107 -12.69 -12.34 0.28
C SER A 107 -13.47 -11.12 0.81
N ALA A 108 -14.53 -11.37 1.59
CA ALA A 108 -15.30 -10.29 2.20
C ALA A 108 -14.45 -9.46 3.19
N ASP A 109 -13.51 -10.09 3.90
CA ASP A 109 -12.57 -9.40 4.79
C ASP A 109 -11.59 -8.53 4.00
N GLU A 110 -10.98 -9.07 2.94
CA GLU A 110 -10.06 -8.33 2.08
C GLU A 110 -10.75 -7.12 1.44
N SER A 111 -11.99 -7.27 0.97
CA SER A 111 -12.80 -6.19 0.41
C SER A 111 -13.08 -5.09 1.44
N ARG A 112 -13.51 -5.46 2.66
CA ARG A 112 -13.76 -4.48 3.75
C ARG A 112 -12.49 -3.73 4.14
N LEU A 113 -11.37 -4.44 4.27
CA LEU A 113 -10.07 -3.85 4.57
C LEU A 113 -9.61 -2.90 3.44
N ALA A 114 -9.79 -3.28 2.17
CA ALA A 114 -9.48 -2.43 1.01
C ALA A 114 -10.23 -1.11 1.04
N ILE A 115 -11.55 -1.17 1.28
CA ILE A 115 -12.40 0.02 1.41
C ILE A 115 -11.95 0.87 2.61
N ALA A 116 -11.65 0.25 3.75
CA ALA A 116 -11.18 0.93 4.94
C ALA A 116 -9.85 1.66 4.73
N GLN A 117 -8.87 1.04 4.08
CA GLN A 117 -7.57 1.66 3.80
C GLN A 117 -7.73 2.86 2.84
N GLY A 118 -8.55 2.70 1.79
CA GLY A 118 -8.86 3.77 0.85
C GLY A 118 -9.52 4.96 1.52
N LYS A 119 -10.54 4.71 2.37
CA LYS A 119 -11.21 5.74 3.17
C LYS A 119 -10.22 6.46 4.08
N ARG A 120 -9.39 5.73 4.81
CA ARG A 120 -8.38 6.29 5.73
C ARG A 120 -7.36 7.15 4.99
N LEU A 121 -6.85 6.69 3.85
CA LEU A 121 -5.93 7.48 3.01
C LEU A 121 -6.58 8.79 2.57
N ALA A 122 -7.81 8.73 2.07
CA ALA A 122 -8.53 9.91 1.57
C ALA A 122 -8.79 10.93 2.70
N GLU A 123 -9.24 10.48 3.87
CA GLU A 123 -9.48 11.34 5.03
C GLU A 123 -8.21 12.03 5.51
N ILE A 124 -7.08 11.31 5.58
CA ILE A 124 -5.79 11.89 5.96
C ILE A 124 -5.31 12.88 4.91
N ALA A 125 -5.42 12.54 3.62
CA ALA A 125 -5.06 13.44 2.52
C ALA A 125 -5.84 14.75 2.57
N LEU A 126 -7.15 14.69 2.81
CA LEU A 126 -8.00 15.87 2.94
C LEU A 126 -7.62 16.74 4.15
N ARG A 127 -7.29 16.12 5.29
CA ARG A 127 -6.86 16.84 6.50
C ARG A 127 -5.49 17.52 6.33
N LEU A 128 -4.54 16.85 5.69
CA LEU A 128 -3.19 17.38 5.48
C LEU A 128 -3.14 18.44 4.37
N ARG A 129 -4.09 18.42 3.42
CA ARG A 129 -4.15 19.39 2.31
C ARG A 129 -4.23 20.85 2.76
N VAL A 130 -4.71 21.11 3.98
CA VAL A 130 -4.90 22.47 4.52
C VAL A 130 -3.57 23.15 4.93
N VAL A 131 -2.44 22.43 4.98
CA VAL A 131 -1.19 22.94 5.59
C VAL A 131 -0.18 23.52 4.58
N ARG A 132 -0.53 23.68 3.30
CA ARG A 132 0.39 24.31 2.33
C ARG A 132 0.14 25.82 2.25
N SER A 133 0.81 26.57 3.12
CA SER A 133 1.12 28.01 2.96
C SER A 133 2.26 28.21 1.97
#